data_AF-N1R0E9-F1
#
_entry.id   AF-N1R0E9-F1
#
_cell.length_a   1.000
_cell.length_b   1.000
_cell.length_c   1.000
_cell.angle_alpha   90.00
_cell.angle_beta   90.00
_cell.angle_gamma   90.00
#
_symmetry.space_group_name_H-M   'P 1'
#
loop_
_entity.id
_entity.type
_entity.pdbx_description
1 polymer ?
#
loop_
_entity_poly.entity_id
_entity_poly.type
_entity_poly.pdbx_seq_one_letter_code
_entity_poly.pdbx_strand_id
1 'polypeptide(L)'
;MAPPRARALLLPLAAATVLVASTIFLFAAAGASRWRPADTGLPPGVEYWLTLDLLASSSAAPCGPAVRVADSRDADVIFVPFFASLSYNRHSKAVPPEKVSRDMSLQEKLVRYLVAQPEWKRSGGADHVVVAHHPNSLLHARSALFPAVFVLSDFGRYHPRVASLEKDLIAPYRHMAKTFVNDTAGFDDRPTLLYFRGAIYRKEGGNIRQELYNMLKDENDVFFSFGSVQDHGVSKASQGMHSSKFCLNIAGDTPSSNRLFDAIVSHCVPVIISDDIELPYEDILDYSKFSIFVRSSDAIKKGYLMRLIKGINKHRWTRMWKRLKEVDKHFEYQFPSHKDDAVQMIWQALARKVPSIRLKAHRFRRSSRSERGSK
;
A
#
# COMPACT_ATOMS: atom_id res chain seq x y z
N MET A 1 -3.12 52.42 -15.68
CA MET A 1 -3.94 51.19 -15.65
C MET A 1 -2.99 50.00 -15.59
N ALA A 2 -2.80 49.42 -14.42
CA ALA A 2 -2.02 48.20 -14.21
C ALA A 2 -2.97 47.00 -14.14
N PRO A 3 -2.59 45.82 -14.66
CA PRO A 3 -3.47 44.65 -14.62
C PRO A 3 -3.63 44.15 -13.17
N PRO A 4 -4.78 43.55 -12.83
CA PRO A 4 -5.03 43.12 -11.46
C PRO A 4 -4.11 41.96 -11.11
N ARG A 5 -3.30 42.18 -10.06
CA ARG A 5 -2.52 41.13 -9.39
C ARG A 5 -3.48 40.09 -8.83
N ALA A 6 -3.37 38.86 -9.32
CA ALA A 6 -3.98 37.70 -8.67
C ALA A 6 -3.43 37.58 -7.25
N ARG A 7 -4.24 37.93 -6.26
CA ARG A 7 -3.98 37.60 -4.86
C ARG A 7 -4.24 36.11 -4.70
N ALA A 8 -3.17 35.31 -4.81
CA ALA A 8 -3.20 33.93 -4.35
C ALA A 8 -3.39 33.96 -2.83
N LEU A 9 -4.58 33.58 -2.38
CA LEU A 9 -4.85 33.29 -0.98
C LEU A 9 -4.04 32.03 -0.64
N LEU A 10 -2.88 32.21 0.00
CA LEU A 10 -2.18 31.14 0.70
C LEU A 10 -3.09 30.72 1.86
N LEU A 11 -4.00 29.79 1.61
CA LEU A 11 -4.61 29.01 2.69
C LEU A 11 -3.46 28.21 3.31
N PRO A 12 -3.14 28.41 4.60
CA PRO A 12 -2.28 27.46 5.27
C PRO A 12 -2.99 26.11 5.14
N LEU A 13 -2.28 25.09 4.67
CA LEU A 13 -2.68 23.70 4.76
C LEU A 13 -2.86 23.34 6.24
N ALA A 14 -3.96 23.79 6.85
CA ALA A 14 -4.51 23.13 8.02
C ALA A 14 -4.77 21.71 7.55
N ALA A 15 -4.02 20.76 8.08
CA ALA A 15 -4.18 19.34 7.79
C ALA A 15 -5.67 19.02 7.89
N ALA A 16 -6.29 18.67 6.75
CA ALA A 16 -7.71 18.35 6.73
C ALA A 16 -7.91 17.11 7.60
N THR A 17 -8.49 17.28 8.78
CA THR A 17 -8.84 16.18 9.66
C THR A 17 -10.01 15.41 9.05
N VAL A 18 -9.85 14.10 8.88
CA VAL A 18 -10.90 13.16 8.49
C VAL A 18 -11.57 12.63 9.75
N LEU A 19 -12.88 12.79 9.82
CA LEU A 19 -13.68 12.18 10.88
C LEU A 19 -14.12 10.78 10.47
N VAL A 20 -13.77 9.80 11.30
CA VAL A 20 -14.03 8.38 11.03
C VAL A 20 -14.99 7.82 12.08
N ALA A 21 -16.17 7.35 11.65
CA ALA A 21 -17.09 6.68 12.56
C ALA A 21 -16.53 5.33 12.99
N SER A 22 -16.62 5.00 14.27
CA SER A 22 -16.43 3.64 14.73
C SER A 22 -17.70 2.82 14.53
N THR A 23 -17.74 1.97 13.50
CA THR A 23 -18.81 0.98 13.38
C THR A 23 -18.25 -0.43 13.63
N ILE A 24 -18.73 -1.01 14.72
CA ILE A 24 -18.73 -2.42 15.18
C ILE A 24 -17.64 -3.32 14.59
N PHE A 25 -16.70 -3.73 15.45
CA PHE A 25 -15.85 -4.89 15.24
C PHE A 25 -16.72 -6.09 14.83
N LEU A 26 -16.65 -6.50 13.58
CA LEU A 26 -16.94 -7.90 13.22
C LEU A 26 -15.80 -8.72 13.82
N PHE A 27 -15.93 -9.05 15.11
CA PHE A 27 -15.12 -10.06 15.77
C PHE A 27 -15.18 -11.33 14.93
N ALA A 28 -14.15 -11.57 14.11
CA ALA A 28 -13.89 -12.88 13.57
C ALA A 28 -13.30 -13.74 14.69
N ALA A 29 -14.16 -14.15 15.62
CA ALA A 29 -14.00 -15.23 16.60
C ALA A 29 -12.74 -15.22 17.49
N ALA A 30 -12.90 -14.71 18.72
CA ALA A 30 -12.55 -15.36 20.00
C ALA A 30 -12.64 -14.31 21.10
N GLY A 31 -13.39 -14.59 22.17
CA GLY A 31 -13.61 -13.67 23.29
C GLY A 31 -12.34 -13.36 24.09
N ALA A 32 -11.50 -12.46 23.59
CA ALA A 32 -10.34 -11.95 24.30
C ALA A 32 -10.47 -10.43 24.47
N SER A 33 -10.60 -9.97 25.71
CA SER A 33 -10.62 -8.56 26.14
C SER A 33 -9.28 -7.83 25.94
N ARG A 34 -8.36 -8.37 25.11
CA ARG A 34 -7.08 -7.75 24.78
C ARG A 34 -6.46 -8.44 23.56
N TRP A 35 -6.97 -8.17 22.36
CA TRP A 35 -6.35 -8.70 21.14
C TRP A 35 -5.00 -8.01 20.91
N ARG A 36 -3.89 -8.77 20.92
CA ARG A 36 -2.56 -8.31 20.49
C ARG A 36 -2.13 -9.09 19.24
N PRO A 37 -1.52 -8.46 18.22
CA PRO A 37 -1.05 -9.17 17.03
C PRO A 37 -0.05 -10.29 17.31
N ALA A 38 0.68 -10.21 18.43
CA ALA A 38 1.60 -11.23 18.90
C ALA A 38 0.94 -12.63 18.98
N ASP A 39 -0.37 -12.68 19.22
CA ASP A 39 -1.13 -13.92 19.39
C ASP A 39 -1.45 -14.60 18.04
N THR A 40 -1.18 -13.95 16.90
CA THR A 40 -1.52 -14.46 15.56
C THR A 40 -0.33 -15.07 14.80
N GLY A 41 0.91 -14.85 15.25
CA GLY A 41 2.13 -15.30 14.57
C GLY A 41 2.40 -14.65 13.20
N LEU A 42 1.52 -13.76 12.71
CA LEU A 42 1.67 -13.04 11.45
C LEU A 42 2.02 -11.56 11.72
N PRO A 43 2.85 -10.93 10.86
CA PRO A 43 3.06 -9.49 10.94
C PRO A 43 1.71 -8.74 10.81
N PRO A 44 1.49 -7.66 11.58
CA PRO A 44 0.26 -6.91 11.47
C PRO A 44 0.14 -6.25 10.08
N GLY A 45 -1.02 -6.42 9.43
CA GLY A 45 -1.34 -5.81 8.13
C GLY A 45 -1.71 -4.33 8.23
N VAL A 46 -1.98 -3.69 7.09
CA VAL A 46 -2.39 -2.27 7.03
C VAL A 46 -3.66 -2.01 7.85
N GLU A 47 -4.59 -2.95 7.82
CA GLU A 47 -5.84 -2.94 8.59
C GLU A 47 -5.59 -2.73 10.08
N TYR A 48 -4.57 -3.42 10.60
CA TYR A 48 -4.21 -3.35 12.01
C TYR A 48 -3.74 -1.94 12.39
N TRP A 49 -2.76 -1.41 11.66
CA TRP A 49 -2.14 -0.14 12.02
C TRP A 49 -3.12 1.03 11.92
N LEU A 50 -3.94 1.06 10.87
CA LEU A 50 -5.02 2.06 10.72
C LEU A 50 -6.06 1.94 11.85
N THR A 51 -6.48 0.71 12.20
CA THR A 51 -7.44 0.50 13.30
C THR A 51 -6.85 0.96 14.63
N LEU A 52 -5.61 0.58 14.93
CA LEU A 52 -4.95 0.93 16.18
C LEU A 52 -4.77 2.44 16.33
N ASP A 53 -4.37 3.12 15.27
CA ASP A 53 -4.20 4.57 15.23
C ASP A 53 -5.53 5.31 15.50
N LEU A 54 -6.61 4.88 14.85
CA LEU A 54 -7.95 5.43 15.10
C LEU A 54 -8.42 5.22 16.54
N LEU A 55 -8.19 4.03 17.12
CA LEU A 55 -8.57 3.78 18.51
C LEU A 55 -7.80 4.67 19.48
N ALA A 56 -6.51 4.92 19.22
CA ALA A 56 -5.67 5.79 20.03
C ALA A 56 -6.01 7.28 19.88
N SER A 57 -6.56 7.71 18.73
CA SER A 57 -6.95 9.11 18.48
C SER A 57 -7.98 9.67 19.47
N SER A 58 -8.72 8.80 20.17
CA SER A 58 -9.70 9.20 21.19
C SER A 58 -9.09 9.51 22.56
N SER A 59 -7.83 9.17 22.81
CA SER A 59 -7.21 9.22 24.16
C SER A 59 -6.03 10.19 24.29
N ALA A 60 -5.54 10.74 23.18
CA ALA A 60 -4.47 11.74 23.16
C ALA A 60 -4.90 12.95 22.31
N ALA A 61 -4.28 14.12 22.54
CA ALA A 61 -4.55 15.31 21.72
C ALA A 61 -4.37 14.95 20.23
N PRO A 62 -5.42 15.05 19.40
CA PRO A 62 -5.40 14.55 18.04
C PRO A 62 -4.41 15.36 17.21
N CYS A 63 -3.25 14.76 16.91
CA CYS A 63 -2.21 15.37 16.08
C CYS A 63 -2.12 14.69 14.70
N GLY A 64 -3.09 13.85 14.36
CA GLY A 64 -3.15 13.08 13.12
C GLY A 64 -4.23 13.56 12.14
N PRO A 65 -4.14 13.18 10.85
CA PRO A 65 -5.11 13.54 9.82
C PRO A 65 -6.43 12.77 9.95
N ALA A 66 -6.56 11.84 10.89
CA ALA A 66 -7.78 11.09 11.14
C ALA A 66 -8.12 11.10 12.63
N VAL A 67 -9.40 11.31 12.94
CA VAL A 67 -9.95 11.30 14.30
C VAL A 67 -11.17 10.42 14.34
N ARG A 68 -11.23 9.54 15.33
CA ARG A 68 -12.39 8.68 15.56
C ARG A 68 -13.53 9.47 16.21
N VAL A 69 -14.72 9.38 15.64
CA VAL A 69 -15.96 9.91 16.19
C VAL A 69 -16.91 8.80 16.63
N ALA A 70 -17.76 9.08 17.62
CA ALA A 70 -18.71 8.12 18.16
C ALA A 70 -19.97 7.96 17.30
N ASP A 71 -20.39 9.03 16.61
CA ASP A 71 -21.61 9.05 15.80
C ASP A 71 -21.28 9.08 14.30
N SER A 72 -21.97 8.24 13.53
CA SER A 72 -21.76 8.14 12.08
C SER A 72 -22.29 9.34 11.29
N ARG A 73 -23.03 10.25 11.93
CA ARG A 73 -23.51 11.52 11.36
C ARG A 73 -22.42 12.58 11.31
N ASP A 74 -21.46 12.52 12.24
CA ASP A 74 -20.35 13.46 12.32
C ASP A 74 -19.17 13.02 11.46
N ALA A 75 -19.22 11.81 10.91
CA ALA A 75 -18.13 11.23 10.14
C ALA A 75 -18.13 11.64 8.67
N ASP A 76 -16.93 11.86 8.15
CA ASP A 76 -16.66 12.07 6.73
C ASP A 76 -16.69 10.77 5.95
N VAL A 77 -16.19 9.72 6.59
CA VAL A 77 -16.06 8.38 6.05
C VAL A 77 -16.34 7.34 7.13
N ILE A 78 -16.79 6.17 6.71
CA ILE A 78 -17.02 5.01 7.57
C ILE A 78 -15.89 4.02 7.33
N PHE A 79 -14.96 3.92 8.29
CA PHE A 79 -13.91 2.92 8.20
C PHE A 79 -14.43 1.55 8.58
N VAL A 80 -14.15 0.55 7.75
CA VAL A 80 -14.57 -0.84 7.96
C VAL A 80 -13.39 -1.64 8.50
N PRO A 81 -13.34 -1.96 9.81
CA PRO A 81 -12.22 -2.67 10.43
C PRO A 81 -12.29 -4.19 10.17
N PHE A 82 -12.44 -4.59 8.91
CA PHE A 82 -12.38 -5.99 8.49
C PHE A 82 -10.96 -6.33 8.04
N PHE A 83 -10.34 -7.31 8.70
CA PHE A 83 -8.95 -7.69 8.49
C PHE A 83 -8.83 -8.65 7.29
N ALA A 84 -9.10 -8.14 6.09
CA ALA A 84 -9.23 -8.93 4.88
C ALA A 84 -7.97 -9.73 4.53
N SER A 85 -6.79 -9.12 4.72
CA SER A 85 -5.50 -9.77 4.48
C SER A 85 -5.25 -10.94 5.44
N LEU A 86 -5.61 -10.76 6.72
CA LEU A 86 -5.49 -11.82 7.74
C LEU A 86 -6.47 -12.97 7.47
N SER A 87 -7.73 -12.63 7.14
CA SER A 87 -8.76 -13.61 6.77
C SER A 87 -8.29 -14.47 5.61
N TYR A 88 -7.79 -13.85 4.53
CA TYR A 88 -7.25 -14.60 3.39
C TYR A 88 -6.07 -15.49 3.80
N ASN A 89 -5.08 -14.95 4.51
CA ASN A 89 -3.86 -15.69 4.86
C ASN A 89 -4.14 -16.92 5.75
N ARG A 90 -5.13 -16.85 6.65
CA ARG A 90 -5.45 -17.95 7.58
C ARG A 90 -6.56 -18.88 7.09
N HIS A 91 -7.49 -18.38 6.29
CA HIS A 91 -8.78 -19.02 6.08
C HIS A 91 -9.19 -19.17 4.60
N SER A 92 -8.29 -18.88 3.65
CA SER A 92 -8.57 -19.00 2.21
C SER A 92 -8.75 -20.43 1.72
N LYS A 93 -8.10 -21.41 2.36
CA LYS A 93 -8.26 -22.83 2.01
C LYS A 93 -9.48 -23.42 2.72
N ALA A 94 -10.33 -24.11 1.97
CA ALA A 94 -11.36 -24.96 2.56
C ALA A 94 -10.70 -26.17 3.24
N VAL A 95 -11.19 -26.53 4.42
CA VAL A 95 -10.75 -27.71 5.17
C VAL A 95 -11.88 -28.73 5.02
N PRO A 96 -11.62 -29.99 4.62
CA PRO A 96 -12.66 -31.02 4.58
C PRO A 96 -13.28 -31.24 5.97
N PRO A 97 -14.61 -31.49 6.07
CA PRO A 97 -15.57 -31.75 4.98
C PRO A 97 -16.16 -30.49 4.32
N GLU A 98 -15.80 -29.30 4.78
CA GLU A 98 -16.34 -28.05 4.24
C GLU A 98 -15.91 -27.82 2.79
N LYS A 99 -16.88 -27.46 1.93
CA LYS A 99 -16.65 -27.12 0.52
C LYS A 99 -16.27 -25.66 0.31
N VAL A 100 -16.58 -24.80 1.27
CA VAL A 100 -16.39 -23.34 1.21
C VAL A 100 -15.40 -22.94 2.27
N SER A 101 -14.42 -22.09 1.90
CA SER A 101 -13.43 -21.61 2.84
C SER A 101 -14.05 -20.63 3.85
N ARG A 102 -13.52 -20.60 5.07
CA ARG A 102 -14.00 -19.67 6.10
C ARG A 102 -13.82 -18.21 5.66
N ASP A 103 -12.78 -17.90 4.88
CA ASP A 103 -12.58 -16.57 4.30
C ASP A 103 -13.75 -16.17 3.38
N MET A 104 -14.18 -17.06 2.47
CA MET A 104 -15.32 -16.80 1.59
C MET A 104 -16.61 -16.55 2.37
N SER A 105 -16.88 -17.34 3.42
CA SER A 105 -18.05 -17.14 4.29
C SER A 105 -17.98 -15.80 5.04
N LEU A 106 -16.81 -15.39 5.51
CA LEU A 106 -16.62 -14.10 6.18
C LEU A 106 -16.84 -12.92 5.24
N GLN A 107 -16.37 -13.02 4.00
CA GLN A 107 -16.60 -12.01 2.96
C GLN A 107 -18.10 -11.83 2.66
N GLU A 108 -18.85 -12.92 2.53
CA GLU A 108 -20.28 -12.86 2.29
C GLU A 108 -21.03 -12.22 3.48
N LYS A 109 -20.68 -12.62 4.71
CA LYS A 109 -21.24 -12.03 5.93
C LYS A 109 -20.93 -10.54 6.04
N LEU A 110 -19.71 -10.12 5.68
CA LEU A 110 -19.32 -8.71 5.64
C LEU A 110 -20.22 -7.92 4.69
N VAL A 111 -20.40 -8.39 3.44
CA VAL A 111 -21.25 -7.72 2.45
C VAL A 111 -22.68 -7.59 2.96
N ARG A 112 -23.28 -8.70 3.43
CA ARG A 112 -24.64 -8.71 3.97
C ARG A 112 -24.79 -7.73 5.14
N TYR A 113 -23.81 -7.71 6.04
CA TYR A 113 -23.80 -6.82 7.19
C TYR A 113 -23.73 -5.34 6.76
N LEU A 114 -22.77 -4.98 5.91
CA LEU A 114 -22.56 -3.60 5.47
C LEU A 114 -23.78 -3.06 4.72
N VAL A 115 -24.30 -3.80 3.73
CA VAL A 115 -25.45 -3.36 2.91
C VAL A 115 -26.71 -3.16 3.76
N ALA A 116 -26.85 -3.86 4.87
CA ALA A 116 -27.98 -3.69 5.79
C ALA A 116 -27.91 -2.39 6.61
N GLN A 117 -26.71 -1.82 6.81
CA GLN A 117 -26.52 -0.67 7.71
C GLN A 117 -27.15 0.62 7.16
N PRO A 118 -27.70 1.50 8.04
CA PRO A 118 -28.20 2.82 7.65
C PRO A 118 -27.15 3.67 6.92
N GLU A 119 -25.89 3.59 7.34
CA GLU A 119 -24.75 4.30 6.77
C GLU A 119 -24.54 3.90 5.31
N TRP A 120 -24.57 2.60 5.01
CA TRP A 120 -24.43 2.12 3.64
C TRP A 120 -25.60 2.57 2.77
N LYS A 121 -26.83 2.42 3.27
CA LYS A 121 -28.05 2.86 2.57
C LYS A 121 -28.06 4.37 2.28
N ARG A 122 -27.40 5.16 3.13
CA ARG A 122 -27.31 6.63 3.04
C ARG A 122 -26.37 7.11 1.93
N SER A 123 -25.31 6.36 1.61
CA SER A 123 -24.29 6.76 0.63
C SER A 123 -24.16 5.82 -0.56
N GLY A 124 -24.86 4.68 -0.53
CA GLY A 124 -24.62 3.58 -1.47
C GLY A 124 -23.27 2.91 -1.25
N GLY A 125 -22.66 3.07 -0.06
CA GLY A 125 -21.32 2.59 0.27
C GLY A 125 -20.18 3.53 -0.17
N ALA A 126 -20.47 4.64 -0.86
CA ALA A 126 -19.44 5.53 -1.42
C ALA A 126 -18.53 6.20 -0.38
N ASP A 127 -19.01 6.36 0.85
CA ASP A 127 -18.28 6.92 2.00
C ASP A 127 -17.62 5.84 2.87
N HIS A 128 -17.69 4.56 2.49
CA HIS A 128 -17.06 3.47 3.24
C HIS A 128 -15.61 3.26 2.78
N VAL A 129 -14.72 3.00 3.73
CA VAL A 129 -13.30 2.71 3.48
C VAL A 129 -13.02 1.28 3.89
N VAL A 130 -12.67 0.45 2.91
CA VAL A 130 -12.41 -0.98 3.09
C VAL A 130 -10.96 -1.26 2.72
N VAL A 131 -10.20 -1.83 3.65
CA VAL A 131 -8.81 -2.18 3.37
C VAL A 131 -8.76 -3.60 2.81
N ALA A 132 -8.19 -3.74 1.61
CA ALA A 132 -8.03 -4.99 0.90
C ALA A 132 -6.59 -5.08 0.37
N HIS A 133 -5.63 -4.87 1.28
CA HIS A 133 -4.23 -4.65 0.92
C HIS A 133 -3.58 -5.89 0.29
N HIS A 134 -3.82 -7.10 0.84
CA HIS A 134 -3.35 -8.31 0.19
C HIS A 134 -4.02 -8.50 -1.19
N PRO A 135 -3.26 -8.76 -2.29
CA PRO A 135 -3.81 -8.79 -3.66
C PRO A 135 -4.91 -9.82 -3.93
N ASN A 136 -5.05 -10.83 -3.07
CA ASN A 136 -6.09 -11.87 -3.15
C ASN A 136 -7.17 -11.74 -2.05
N SER A 137 -7.13 -10.69 -1.23
CA SER A 137 -8.17 -10.46 -0.24
C SER A 137 -9.47 -9.95 -0.89
N LEU A 138 -10.62 -10.28 -0.31
CA LEU A 138 -11.96 -9.89 -0.79
C LEU A 138 -12.34 -10.36 -2.20
N LEU A 139 -11.70 -11.39 -2.77
CA LEU A 139 -11.99 -11.83 -4.15
C LEU A 139 -13.48 -12.05 -4.46
N HIS A 140 -14.29 -12.48 -3.48
CA HIS A 140 -15.73 -12.72 -3.64
C HIS A 140 -16.60 -11.51 -3.28
N ALA A 141 -16.06 -10.54 -2.54
CA ALA A 141 -16.80 -9.34 -2.09
C ALA A 141 -16.51 -8.09 -2.92
N ARG A 142 -15.40 -8.03 -3.66
CA ARG A 142 -14.95 -6.86 -4.45
C ARG A 142 -16.06 -6.24 -5.29
N SER A 143 -16.78 -7.05 -6.07
CA SER A 143 -17.84 -6.57 -6.94
C SER A 143 -19.06 -6.03 -6.18
N ALA A 144 -19.34 -6.54 -4.98
CA ALA A 144 -20.43 -6.03 -4.15
C ALA A 144 -20.03 -4.77 -3.38
N LEU A 145 -18.74 -4.66 -3.03
CA LEU A 145 -18.18 -3.53 -2.27
C LEU A 145 -17.57 -2.44 -3.15
N PHE A 146 -17.65 -2.57 -4.48
CA PHE A 146 -17.01 -1.64 -5.43
C PHE A 146 -17.33 -0.15 -5.24
N PRO A 147 -18.50 0.27 -4.71
CA PRO A 147 -18.76 1.70 -4.47
C PRO A 147 -17.85 2.28 -3.38
N ALA A 148 -17.40 1.45 -2.44
CA ALA A 148 -16.53 1.86 -1.33
C ALA A 148 -15.14 2.25 -1.82
N VAL A 149 -14.43 3.07 -1.04
CA VAL A 149 -13.02 3.37 -1.23
C VAL A 149 -12.19 2.20 -0.73
N PHE A 150 -11.37 1.62 -1.61
CA PHE A 150 -10.43 0.58 -1.25
C PHE A 150 -9.05 1.14 -0.91
N VAL A 151 -8.42 0.55 0.12
CA VAL A 151 -6.98 0.70 0.38
C VAL A 151 -6.29 -0.58 -0.07
N LEU A 152 -5.50 -0.49 -1.13
CA LEU A 152 -4.93 -1.61 -1.91
C LEU A 152 -3.40 -1.59 -1.91
N SER A 153 -2.77 -2.70 -2.30
CA SER A 153 -1.34 -2.71 -2.60
C SER A 153 -1.01 -2.34 -4.05
N ASP A 154 -1.90 -2.67 -4.99
CA ASP A 154 -1.85 -2.38 -6.42
C ASP A 154 -3.22 -2.69 -7.06
N PHE A 155 -3.35 -2.40 -8.36
CA PHE A 155 -4.56 -2.67 -9.14
C PHE A 155 -4.48 -3.93 -10.01
N GLY A 156 -3.39 -4.71 -9.95
CA GLY A 156 -3.12 -5.79 -10.91
C GLY A 156 -4.16 -6.91 -10.93
N ARG A 157 -4.92 -7.09 -9.84
CA ARG A 157 -6.01 -8.09 -9.73
C ARG A 157 -7.40 -7.48 -9.71
N TYR A 158 -7.54 -6.24 -10.17
CA TYR A 158 -8.80 -5.51 -10.14
C TYR A 158 -9.19 -5.08 -11.56
N HIS A 159 -10.46 -5.31 -11.90
CA HIS A 159 -11.02 -4.71 -13.09
C HIS A 159 -11.13 -3.18 -12.87
N PRO A 160 -10.85 -2.31 -13.85
CA PRO A 160 -10.88 -0.84 -13.68
C PRO A 160 -12.23 -0.26 -13.19
N ARG A 161 -13.33 -0.98 -13.48
CA ARG A 161 -14.67 -0.65 -12.95
C ARG A 161 -14.84 -0.90 -11.45
N VAL A 162 -14.02 -1.75 -10.86
CA VAL A 162 -14.07 -2.13 -9.44
C VAL A 162 -13.12 -1.27 -8.61
N ALA A 163 -11.91 -1.06 -9.11
CA ALA A 163 -10.91 -0.23 -8.45
C ALA A 163 -10.15 0.66 -9.44
N SER A 164 -9.83 1.88 -9.02
CA SER A 164 -9.13 2.90 -9.81
C SER A 164 -8.45 3.93 -8.92
N LEU A 165 -7.40 4.58 -9.43
CA LEU A 165 -6.72 5.69 -8.73
C LEU A 165 -7.63 6.87 -8.37
N GLU A 166 -8.70 7.10 -9.13
CA GLU A 166 -9.63 8.20 -8.85
C GLU A 166 -10.29 8.02 -7.47
N LYS A 167 -10.73 6.80 -7.18
CA LYS A 167 -11.48 6.46 -5.96
C LYS A 167 -10.58 5.90 -4.86
N ASP A 168 -9.66 5.01 -5.22
CA ASP A 168 -8.96 4.12 -4.30
C ASP A 168 -7.56 4.61 -3.97
N LEU A 169 -6.98 4.03 -2.92
CA LEU A 169 -5.66 4.38 -2.40
C LEU A 169 -4.70 3.20 -2.53
N ILE A 170 -3.46 3.49 -2.89
CA ILE A 170 -2.35 2.54 -2.77
C ILE A 170 -1.64 2.80 -1.44
N ALA A 171 -1.55 1.76 -0.61
CA ALA A 171 -0.77 1.75 0.62
C ALA A 171 0.50 0.90 0.45
N PRO A 172 1.63 1.29 1.06
CA PRO A 172 2.86 0.52 0.96
C PRO A 172 2.74 -0.82 1.68
N TYR A 173 3.46 -1.83 1.20
CA TYR A 173 3.65 -3.04 2.00
C TYR A 173 4.47 -2.71 3.24
N ARG A 174 4.17 -3.42 4.33
CA ARG A 174 5.07 -3.45 5.47
C ARG A 174 6.35 -4.17 5.06
N HIS A 175 7.46 -3.44 5.04
CA HIS A 175 8.79 -4.00 4.80
C HIS A 175 9.13 -5.05 5.87
N MET A 176 9.86 -6.07 5.44
CA MET A 176 10.39 -7.15 6.27
C MET A 176 11.83 -6.86 6.69
N ALA A 177 12.56 -6.07 5.89
CA ALA A 177 13.86 -5.55 6.23
C ALA A 177 13.78 -4.61 7.45
N LYS A 178 14.85 -4.61 8.26
CA LYS A 178 15.03 -3.59 9.29
C LYS A 178 15.56 -2.32 8.63
N THR A 179 15.07 -1.18 9.08
CA THR A 179 15.47 0.14 8.63
C THR A 179 16.90 0.43 9.07
N PHE A 180 17.75 0.90 8.15
CA PHE A 180 19.12 1.24 8.45
C PHE A 180 19.22 2.67 8.97
N VAL A 181 19.23 2.80 10.29
CA VAL A 181 19.34 4.11 10.97
C VAL A 181 20.76 4.66 10.83
N ASN A 182 20.88 5.96 10.54
CA ASN A 182 22.17 6.68 10.44
C ASN A 182 23.16 6.09 9.42
N ASP A 183 22.66 5.54 8.31
CA ASP A 183 23.48 4.98 7.24
C ASP A 183 24.50 6.00 6.69
N THR A 184 25.79 5.72 6.86
CA THR A 184 26.91 6.51 6.33
C THR A 184 27.57 5.86 5.11
N ALA A 185 27.16 4.65 4.71
CA ALA A 185 27.76 3.90 3.61
C ALA A 185 27.33 4.48 2.26
N GLY A 186 28.27 5.19 1.63
CA GLY A 186 28.11 5.88 0.37
C GLY A 186 28.28 4.97 -0.85
N PHE A 187 28.62 5.56 -1.99
CA PHE A 187 28.71 4.83 -3.26
C PHE A 187 29.85 3.80 -3.28
N ASP A 188 31.03 4.15 -2.74
CA ASP A 188 32.21 3.28 -2.83
C ASP A 188 32.18 2.16 -1.77
N ASP A 189 31.42 2.34 -0.69
CA ASP A 189 31.22 1.34 0.37
C ASP A 189 30.31 0.18 -0.08
N ARG A 190 29.67 0.30 -1.25
CA ARG A 190 28.69 -0.67 -1.78
C ARG A 190 29.29 -1.47 -2.93
N PRO A 191 29.82 -2.68 -2.66
CA PRO A 191 30.56 -3.46 -3.66
C PRO A 191 29.66 -4.00 -4.78
N THR A 192 28.40 -4.32 -4.49
CA THR A 192 27.48 -4.88 -5.48
C THR A 192 26.82 -3.75 -6.28
N LEU A 193 26.87 -3.83 -7.61
CA LEU A 193 26.22 -2.83 -8.46
C LEU A 193 24.71 -3.02 -8.47
N LEU A 194 24.24 -4.23 -8.77
CA LEU A 194 22.82 -4.51 -8.98
C LEU A 194 22.39 -5.76 -8.21
N TYR A 195 21.31 -5.66 -7.45
CA TYR A 195 20.86 -6.71 -6.56
C TYR A 195 19.43 -7.16 -6.82
N PHE A 196 19.22 -8.47 -6.88
CA PHE A 196 17.93 -9.12 -6.83
C PHE A 196 18.00 -10.38 -5.96
N ARG A 197 17.05 -10.49 -5.04
CA ARG A 197 16.74 -11.74 -4.35
C ARG A 197 15.24 -11.94 -4.25
N GLY A 198 14.74 -13.10 -4.67
CA GLY A 198 13.33 -13.44 -4.55
C GLY A 198 12.89 -14.57 -5.48
N ALA A 199 11.59 -14.84 -5.50
CA ALA A 199 11.03 -15.83 -6.42
C ALA A 199 11.17 -15.37 -7.88
N ILE A 200 11.98 -16.09 -8.65
CA ILE A 200 12.28 -15.85 -10.06
C ILE A 200 11.18 -16.43 -10.94
N TYR A 201 10.83 -17.70 -10.72
CA TYR A 201 9.74 -18.36 -11.44
C TYR A 201 8.38 -17.94 -10.85
N ARG A 202 7.48 -17.48 -11.72
CA ARG A 202 6.13 -16.99 -11.40
C ARG A 202 5.12 -17.53 -12.41
N LYS A 203 3.82 -17.51 -12.07
CA LYS A 203 2.78 -18.26 -12.81
C LYS A 203 1.83 -17.34 -13.59
N GLU A 204 1.30 -16.33 -12.92
CA GLU A 204 0.21 -15.49 -13.45
C GLU A 204 0.73 -14.14 -13.99
N GLY A 205 2.06 -13.99 -14.07
CA GLY A 205 2.80 -12.81 -14.49
C GLY A 205 4.29 -12.96 -14.17
N GLY A 206 5.12 -11.98 -14.50
CA GLY A 206 6.50 -11.92 -14.02
C GLY A 206 7.52 -12.81 -14.75
N ASN A 207 7.20 -13.33 -15.94
CA ASN A 207 8.14 -14.08 -16.79
C ASN A 207 9.44 -13.31 -17.07
N ILE A 208 9.34 -11.98 -17.10
CA ILE A 208 10.49 -11.08 -17.19
C ILE A 208 11.55 -11.34 -16.11
N ARG A 209 11.20 -11.85 -14.92
CA ARG A 209 12.18 -12.21 -13.89
C ARG A 209 13.09 -13.35 -14.36
N GLN A 210 12.52 -14.34 -15.05
CA GLN A 210 13.28 -15.46 -15.60
C GLN A 210 14.17 -15.00 -16.76
N GLU A 211 13.65 -14.16 -17.65
CA GLU A 211 14.44 -13.59 -18.74
C GLU A 211 15.62 -12.76 -18.21
N LEU A 212 15.37 -11.86 -17.26
CA LEU A 212 16.42 -11.05 -16.62
C LEU A 212 17.40 -11.90 -15.83
N TYR A 213 16.95 -12.96 -15.16
CA TYR A 213 17.85 -13.91 -14.50
C TYR A 213 18.81 -14.54 -15.51
N ASN A 214 18.29 -15.07 -16.63
CA ASN A 214 19.12 -15.71 -17.65
C ASN A 214 20.12 -14.73 -18.28
N MET A 215 19.76 -13.45 -18.40
CA MET A 215 20.65 -12.41 -18.96
C MET A 215 21.70 -11.90 -17.97
N LEU A 216 21.43 -11.92 -16.66
CA LEU A 216 22.24 -11.20 -15.66
C LEU A 216 22.95 -12.11 -14.65
N LYS A 217 22.59 -13.39 -14.55
CA LYS A 217 23.15 -14.30 -13.51
C LYS A 217 24.67 -14.48 -13.57
N ASP A 218 25.28 -14.28 -14.74
CA ASP A 218 26.71 -14.46 -14.99
C ASP A 218 27.47 -13.11 -15.04
N GLU A 219 26.81 -11.98 -14.75
CA GLU A 219 27.45 -10.66 -14.68
C GLU A 219 28.15 -10.44 -13.33
N ASN A 220 29.46 -10.15 -13.34
CA ASN A 220 30.29 -10.07 -12.13
C ASN A 220 29.81 -9.06 -11.08
N ASP A 221 29.22 -7.94 -11.51
CA ASP A 221 28.76 -6.88 -10.60
C ASP A 221 27.30 -7.05 -10.15
N VAL A 222 26.65 -8.16 -10.54
CA VAL A 222 25.23 -8.40 -10.33
C VAL A 222 25.03 -9.59 -9.39
N PHE A 223 24.22 -9.39 -8.35
CA PHE A 223 23.73 -10.47 -7.53
C PHE A 223 22.28 -10.77 -7.88
N PHE A 224 22.01 -11.92 -8.52
CA PHE A 224 20.65 -12.34 -8.88
C PHE A 224 20.40 -13.76 -8.38
N SER A 225 19.56 -13.91 -7.35
CA SER A 225 19.33 -15.22 -6.72
C SER A 225 17.89 -15.48 -6.30
N PHE A 226 17.57 -16.76 -6.08
CA PHE A 226 16.34 -17.16 -5.43
C PHE A 226 16.28 -16.66 -3.98
N GLY A 227 15.11 -16.18 -3.57
CA GLY A 227 14.85 -15.82 -2.18
C GLY A 227 14.38 -17.01 -1.36
N SER A 228 14.68 -16.98 -0.06
CA SER A 228 14.14 -17.92 0.93
C SER A 228 13.67 -17.14 2.15
N VAL A 229 12.62 -17.63 2.81
CA VAL A 229 12.16 -17.11 4.12
C VAL A 229 12.80 -17.90 5.28
N GLN A 230 13.39 -19.06 4.97
CA GLN A 230 14.15 -19.91 5.90
C GLN A 230 15.61 -19.44 5.99
N ASP A 231 16.38 -19.97 6.94
CA ASP A 231 17.84 -19.77 7.08
C ASP A 231 18.31 -18.30 7.07
N HIS A 232 17.62 -17.46 7.85
CA HIS A 232 17.86 -16.02 7.93
C HIS A 232 17.76 -15.30 6.58
N GLY A 233 17.00 -15.85 5.63
CA GLY A 233 16.90 -15.34 4.26
C GLY A 233 16.44 -13.89 4.17
N VAL A 234 15.56 -13.44 5.06
CA VAL A 234 15.15 -12.02 5.19
C VAL A 234 16.33 -11.12 5.58
N SER A 235 17.10 -11.51 6.59
CA SER A 235 18.28 -10.75 7.03
C SER A 235 19.35 -10.70 5.94
N LYS A 236 19.63 -11.85 5.28
CA LYS A 236 20.56 -11.91 4.15
C LYS A 236 20.10 -11.06 2.96
N ALA A 237 18.79 -11.01 2.70
CA ALA A 237 18.23 -10.15 1.65
C ALA A 237 18.42 -8.67 2.01
N SER A 238 18.07 -8.28 3.24
CA SER A 238 18.23 -6.92 3.74
C SER A 238 19.69 -6.45 3.69
N GLN A 239 20.63 -7.26 4.19
CA GLN A 239 22.07 -6.95 4.13
C GLN A 239 22.57 -6.86 2.70
N GLY A 240 22.16 -7.78 1.83
CA GLY A 240 22.53 -7.73 0.42
C GLY A 240 21.99 -6.50 -0.31
N MET A 241 20.76 -6.06 -0.02
CA MET A 241 20.24 -4.79 -0.54
C MET A 241 21.07 -3.62 -0.02
N HIS A 242 21.39 -3.60 1.27
CA HIS A 242 22.16 -2.52 1.88
C HIS A 242 23.61 -2.43 1.35
N SER A 243 24.25 -3.55 1.03
CA SER A 243 25.58 -3.56 0.41
C SER A 243 25.57 -3.27 -1.09
N SER A 244 24.41 -2.95 -1.66
CA SER A 244 24.23 -2.77 -3.11
C SER A 244 23.89 -1.32 -3.47
N LYS A 245 24.33 -0.91 -4.67
CA LYS A 245 24.02 0.41 -5.23
C LYS A 245 22.59 0.48 -5.72
N PHE A 246 22.15 -0.53 -6.47
CA PHE A 246 20.84 -0.59 -7.10
C PHE A 246 20.12 -1.90 -6.77
N CYS A 247 18.80 -1.84 -6.58
CA CYS A 247 17.97 -3.01 -6.29
C CYS A 247 16.86 -3.18 -7.33
N LEU A 248 16.86 -4.33 -7.99
CA LEU A 248 15.87 -4.69 -8.99
C LEU A 248 14.51 -4.97 -8.34
N ASN A 249 13.52 -4.20 -8.76
CA ASN A 249 12.12 -4.30 -8.36
C ASN A 249 11.29 -4.66 -9.58
N ILE A 250 11.34 -5.95 -9.92
CA ILE A 250 10.72 -6.51 -11.12
C ILE A 250 9.30 -6.99 -10.78
N ALA A 251 8.33 -6.68 -11.64
CA ALA A 251 6.96 -7.19 -11.56
C ALA A 251 6.92 -8.72 -11.36
N GLY A 252 5.91 -9.20 -10.63
CA GLY A 252 5.69 -10.63 -10.37
C GLY A 252 4.31 -11.05 -10.87
N ASP A 253 3.59 -11.82 -10.06
CA ASP A 253 2.17 -12.12 -10.32
C ASP A 253 1.25 -10.88 -10.14
N THR A 254 1.81 -9.77 -9.65
CA THR A 254 1.19 -8.43 -9.56
C THR A 254 2.24 -7.36 -9.91
N PRO A 255 1.82 -6.14 -10.29
CA PRO A 255 2.73 -5.04 -10.64
C PRO A 255 3.63 -4.59 -9.48
N SER A 256 3.15 -4.65 -8.24
CA SER A 256 3.88 -4.23 -7.05
C SER A 256 4.46 -5.42 -6.27
N SER A 257 5.45 -5.18 -5.40
CA SER A 257 5.92 -6.18 -4.45
C SER A 257 6.54 -5.56 -3.20
N ASN A 258 6.53 -6.30 -2.09
CA ASN A 258 7.15 -5.86 -0.83
C ASN A 258 8.64 -5.47 -0.98
N ARG A 259 9.35 -6.08 -1.94
CA ARG A 259 10.77 -5.83 -2.19
C ARG A 259 11.10 -4.35 -2.44
N LEU A 260 10.17 -3.61 -3.03
CA LEU A 260 10.38 -2.18 -3.26
C LEU A 260 10.59 -1.44 -1.94
N PHE A 261 9.76 -1.74 -0.95
CA PHE A 261 9.81 -1.13 0.36
C PHE A 261 11.00 -1.64 1.17
N ASP A 262 11.35 -2.93 1.05
CA ASP A 262 12.60 -3.46 1.61
C ASP A 262 13.84 -2.73 1.04
N ALA A 263 13.86 -2.45 -0.26
CA ALA A 263 14.96 -1.73 -0.90
C ALA A 263 15.06 -0.27 -0.42
N ILE A 264 13.90 0.39 -0.25
CA ILE A 264 13.82 1.77 0.26
C ILE A 264 14.43 1.86 1.67
N VAL A 265 13.96 1.05 2.62
CA VAL A 265 14.46 1.08 4.01
C VAL A 265 15.88 0.50 4.16
N SER A 266 16.37 -0.23 3.16
CA SER A 266 17.76 -0.71 3.09
C SER A 266 18.71 0.29 2.42
N HIS A 267 18.22 1.45 2.02
CA HIS A 267 18.96 2.47 1.30
C HIS A 267 19.55 2.04 -0.06
N CYS A 268 18.87 1.14 -0.76
CA CYS A 268 19.28 0.65 -2.08
C CYS A 268 18.42 1.31 -3.16
N VAL A 269 19.03 2.03 -4.11
CA VAL A 269 18.29 2.79 -5.14
C VAL A 269 17.41 1.83 -5.98
N PRO A 270 16.07 1.95 -5.95
CA PRO A 270 15.19 1.05 -6.67
C PRO A 270 15.33 1.19 -8.19
N VAL A 271 15.44 0.07 -8.89
CA VAL A 271 15.28 -0.04 -10.34
C VAL A 271 13.96 -0.79 -10.58
N ILE A 272 12.91 -0.03 -10.85
CA ILE A 272 11.54 -0.51 -10.98
C ILE A 272 11.30 -0.92 -12.43
N ILE A 273 10.98 -2.20 -12.63
CA ILE A 273 10.61 -2.80 -13.91
C ILE A 273 9.21 -3.37 -13.77
N SER A 274 8.22 -2.51 -14.01
CA SER A 274 6.80 -2.83 -13.90
C SER A 274 6.02 -1.75 -14.62
N ASP A 275 5.34 -2.09 -15.72
CA ASP A 275 4.70 -1.10 -16.58
C ASP A 275 3.37 -0.58 -16.02
N ASP A 276 2.70 -1.39 -15.19
CA ASP A 276 1.38 -1.11 -14.60
C ASP A 276 1.45 -0.83 -13.08
N ILE A 277 2.63 -0.46 -12.56
CA ILE A 277 2.78 -0.15 -11.14
C ILE A 277 2.21 1.23 -10.84
N GLU A 278 1.35 1.28 -9.83
CA GLU A 278 0.92 2.52 -9.18
C GLU A 278 1.57 2.55 -7.79
N LEU A 279 2.14 3.69 -7.39
CA LEU A 279 2.94 3.79 -6.17
C LEU A 279 2.19 4.53 -5.06
N PRO A 280 2.45 4.18 -3.79
CA PRO A 280 1.88 4.93 -2.69
C PRO A 280 2.44 6.36 -2.64
N TYR A 281 1.54 7.32 -2.42
CA TYR A 281 1.87 8.73 -2.17
C TYR A 281 2.51 9.49 -3.34
N GLU A 282 2.26 9.10 -4.59
CA GLU A 282 2.83 9.79 -5.78
C GLU A 282 2.40 11.26 -5.90
N ASP A 283 1.33 11.67 -5.23
CA ASP A 283 0.92 13.07 -5.13
C ASP A 283 1.82 13.92 -4.22
N ILE A 284 2.64 13.29 -3.38
CA ILE A 284 3.58 13.94 -2.46
C ILE A 284 5.04 13.58 -2.79
N LEU A 285 5.30 12.35 -3.22
CA LEU A 285 6.62 11.79 -3.47
C LEU A 285 6.89 11.65 -4.97
N ASP A 286 7.86 12.41 -5.48
CA ASP A 286 8.41 12.20 -6.83
C ASP A 286 9.43 11.04 -6.80
N TYR A 287 8.96 9.83 -7.12
CA TYR A 287 9.81 8.63 -7.18
C TYR A 287 10.96 8.74 -8.18
N SER A 288 10.87 9.58 -9.21
CA SER A 288 11.97 9.78 -10.17
C SER A 288 13.23 10.41 -9.53
N LYS A 289 13.07 11.02 -8.35
CA LYS A 289 14.19 11.60 -7.59
C LYS A 289 15.03 10.57 -6.85
N PHE A 290 14.50 9.37 -6.60
CA PHE A 290 15.18 8.34 -5.81
C PHE A 290 15.08 6.93 -6.39
N SER A 291 14.42 6.76 -7.54
CA SER A 291 14.24 5.48 -8.23
C SER A 291 14.50 5.63 -9.73
N ILE A 292 14.75 4.51 -10.39
CA ILE A 292 14.89 4.41 -11.85
C ILE A 292 13.76 3.56 -12.38
N PHE A 293 13.00 4.07 -13.35
CA PHE A 293 11.95 3.32 -14.02
C PHE A 293 12.45 2.81 -15.36
N VAL A 294 12.20 1.54 -15.65
CA VAL A 294 12.59 0.90 -16.90
C VAL A 294 11.39 0.09 -17.41
N ARG A 295 10.98 0.36 -18.65
CA ARG A 295 9.91 -0.42 -19.29
C ARG A 295 10.32 -1.88 -19.43
N SER A 296 9.39 -2.80 -19.25
CA SER A 296 9.68 -4.24 -19.34
C SER A 296 10.30 -4.60 -20.70
N SER A 297 9.78 -4.03 -21.78
CA SER A 297 10.27 -4.24 -23.15
C SER A 297 11.68 -3.70 -23.40
N ASP A 298 12.12 -2.69 -22.65
CA ASP A 298 13.48 -2.15 -22.75
C ASP A 298 14.45 -2.96 -21.86
N ALA A 299 14.00 -3.39 -20.68
CA ALA A 299 14.80 -4.18 -19.74
C ALA A 299 15.31 -5.50 -20.35
N ILE A 300 14.51 -6.13 -21.22
CA ILE A 300 14.86 -7.41 -21.87
C ILE A 300 15.74 -7.26 -23.12
N LYS A 301 16.04 -6.03 -23.56
CA LYS A 301 16.96 -5.81 -24.68
C LYS A 301 18.39 -6.09 -24.22
N LYS A 302 19.11 -6.93 -24.98
CA LYS A 302 20.48 -7.37 -24.64
C LYS A 302 21.39 -6.19 -24.25
N GLY A 303 21.88 -6.23 -23.02
CA GLY A 303 22.79 -5.24 -22.42
C GLY A 303 22.20 -3.85 -22.17
N TYR A 304 20.92 -3.59 -22.47
CA TYR A 304 20.30 -2.28 -22.25
C TYR A 304 20.35 -1.90 -20.77
N LEU A 305 19.86 -2.81 -19.90
CA LEU A 305 19.80 -2.56 -18.46
C LEU A 305 21.19 -2.30 -17.87
N MET A 306 22.19 -3.10 -18.23
CA MET A 306 23.56 -2.90 -17.73
C MET A 306 24.19 -1.61 -18.25
N ARG A 307 23.98 -1.23 -19.51
CA ARG A 307 24.42 0.08 -20.03
C ARG A 307 23.76 1.23 -19.30
N LEU A 308 22.46 1.14 -19.03
CA LEU A 308 21.72 2.15 -18.28
C LEU A 308 22.29 2.32 -16.86
N ILE A 309 22.43 1.21 -16.12
CA ILE A 309 22.88 1.22 -14.72
C ILE A 309 24.35 1.66 -14.61
N LYS A 310 25.24 1.13 -15.44
CA LYS A 310 26.67 1.53 -15.47
C LYS A 310 26.85 2.98 -15.94
N GLY A 311 25.92 3.54 -16.72
CA GLY A 311 25.93 4.93 -17.14
C GLY A 311 25.57 5.94 -16.04
N ILE A 312 25.08 5.49 -14.88
CA ILE A 312 24.75 6.38 -13.76
C ILE A 312 26.00 6.65 -12.94
N ASN A 313 26.51 7.87 -13.01
CA ASN A 313 27.67 8.29 -12.24
C ASN A 313 27.37 8.40 -10.73
N LYS A 314 28.45 8.38 -9.93
CA LYS A 314 28.43 8.51 -8.47
C LYS A 314 27.62 9.72 -8.00
N HIS A 315 27.78 10.88 -8.62
CA HIS A 315 27.06 12.09 -8.23
C HIS A 315 25.53 11.92 -8.35
N ARG A 316 25.04 11.37 -9.47
CA ARG A 316 23.61 11.09 -9.68
C ARG A 316 23.11 10.03 -8.69
N TRP A 317 23.85 8.95 -8.48
CA TRP A 317 23.50 7.93 -7.49
C TRP A 317 23.40 8.51 -6.08
N THR A 318 24.39 9.29 -5.65
CA THR A 318 24.41 9.87 -4.29
C THR A 318 23.24 10.81 -4.05
N ARG A 319 22.77 11.54 -5.07
CA ARG A 319 21.54 12.35 -4.95
C ARG A 319 20.31 11.48 -4.71
N MET A 320 20.15 10.39 -5.48
CA MET A 320 19.04 9.45 -5.31
C MET A 320 19.08 8.78 -3.93
N TRP A 321 20.26 8.31 -3.50
CA TRP A 321 20.48 7.71 -2.19
C TRP A 321 20.15 8.67 -1.03
N LYS A 322 20.63 9.92 -1.09
CA LYS A 322 20.27 10.94 -0.08
C LYS A 322 18.77 11.18 -0.02
N ARG A 323 18.12 11.30 -1.18
CA ARG A 323 16.67 11.47 -1.24
C ARG A 323 15.94 10.26 -0.65
N LEU A 324 16.44 9.06 -0.89
CA LEU A 324 15.86 7.83 -0.34
C LEU A 324 15.85 7.83 1.20
N LYS A 325 16.95 8.29 1.83
CA LYS A 325 17.05 8.47 3.29
C LYS A 325 16.10 9.50 3.88
N GLU A 326 15.63 10.45 3.07
CA GLU A 326 14.66 11.46 3.52
C GLU A 326 13.22 10.93 3.51
N VAL A 327 12.95 9.95 2.64
CA VAL A 327 11.59 9.46 2.36
C VAL A 327 11.29 8.10 2.99
N ASP A 328 12.30 7.35 3.45
CA ASP A 328 12.16 6.01 4.04
C ASP A 328 11.12 5.96 5.18
N LYS A 329 11.10 6.98 6.03
CA LYS A 329 10.13 7.16 7.13
C LYS A 329 8.67 7.09 6.68
N HIS A 330 8.36 7.47 5.45
CA HIS A 330 6.99 7.43 4.90
C HIS A 330 6.49 6.01 4.66
N PHE A 331 7.37 5.01 4.78
CA PHE A 331 7.07 3.59 4.59
C PHE A 331 7.15 2.79 5.90
N GLU A 332 7.44 3.45 7.02
CA GLU A 332 7.51 2.83 8.34
C GLU A 332 6.12 2.70 8.97
N TYR A 333 5.78 1.47 9.39
CA TYR A 333 4.58 1.19 10.18
C TYR A 333 4.95 1.01 11.64
N GLN A 334 4.46 1.90 12.51
CA GLN A 334 4.80 1.93 13.93
C GLN A 334 3.64 2.42 14.81
N PHE A 335 3.79 2.24 16.12
CA PHE A 335 2.84 2.72 17.11
C PHE A 335 3.55 3.23 18.39
N PRO A 336 3.19 4.41 18.92
CA PRO A 336 2.29 5.41 18.33
C PRO A 336 2.76 5.84 16.94
N SER A 337 1.82 6.22 16.07
CA SER A 337 2.20 6.73 14.75
C SER A 337 2.93 8.07 14.90
N HIS A 338 3.85 8.33 13.98
CA HIS A 338 4.62 9.57 13.93
C HIS A 338 4.21 10.38 12.70
N LYS A 339 4.44 11.70 12.77
CA LYS A 339 4.16 12.59 11.65
C LYS A 339 4.80 12.07 10.35
N ASP A 340 3.97 11.96 9.33
CA ASP A 340 4.31 11.52 7.98
C ASP A 340 4.87 10.07 7.90
N ASP A 341 4.62 9.21 8.89
CA ASP A 341 4.88 7.77 8.73
C ASP A 341 3.87 7.09 7.80
N ALA A 342 3.99 5.78 7.55
CA ALA A 342 3.09 5.09 6.62
C ALA A 342 1.61 5.19 7.02
N VAL A 343 1.31 5.14 8.32
CA VAL A 343 -0.07 5.23 8.83
C VAL A 343 -0.62 6.63 8.58
N GLN A 344 0.14 7.66 8.97
CA GLN A 344 -0.29 9.04 8.79
C GLN A 344 -0.41 9.40 7.31
N MET A 345 0.52 8.95 6.46
CA MET A 345 0.48 9.19 5.02
C MET A 345 -0.76 8.57 4.36
N ILE A 346 -1.20 7.38 4.78
CA ILE A 346 -2.45 6.77 4.29
C ILE A 346 -3.65 7.63 4.70
N TRP A 347 -3.72 8.09 5.96
CA TRP A 347 -4.79 8.96 6.42
C TRP A 347 -4.81 10.30 5.68
N GLN A 348 -3.65 10.92 5.45
CA GLN A 348 -3.55 12.14 4.66
C GLN A 348 -4.03 11.92 3.22
N ALA A 349 -3.67 10.80 2.59
CA ALA A 349 -4.11 10.47 1.24
C ALA A 349 -5.64 10.28 1.18
N LEU A 350 -6.23 9.63 2.18
CA LEU A 350 -7.68 9.53 2.32
C LEU A 350 -8.33 10.91 2.52
N ALA A 351 -7.74 11.76 3.36
CA ALA A 351 -8.23 13.12 3.63
C ALA A 351 -8.37 13.94 2.34
N ARG A 352 -7.38 13.84 1.44
CA ARG A 352 -7.42 14.51 0.15
C ARG A 352 -8.54 13.99 -0.76
N LYS A 353 -9.04 12.76 -0.55
CA LYS A 353 -10.18 12.20 -1.30
C LYS A 353 -11.55 12.53 -0.71
N VAL A 354 -11.64 12.95 0.56
CA VAL A 354 -12.92 13.24 1.25
C VAL A 354 -13.85 14.18 0.46
N PRO A 355 -13.39 15.30 -0.13
CA PRO A 355 -14.28 16.17 -0.91
C PRO A 355 -14.96 15.44 -2.08
N SER A 356 -14.24 14.58 -2.80
CA SER A 356 -14.78 13.78 -3.91
C SER A 356 -15.75 12.70 -3.41
N ILE A 357 -15.41 12.05 -2.29
CA ILE A 357 -16.28 11.07 -1.62
C ILE A 357 -17.61 11.70 -1.21
N ARG A 358 -17.57 12.86 -0.53
CA ARG A 358 -18.76 13.61 -0.12
C ARG A 358 -19.61 14.02 -1.33
N LEU A 359 -18.97 14.49 -2.42
CA LEU A 359 -19.67 14.83 -3.66
C LEU A 359 -20.43 13.62 -4.23
N LYS A 360 -19.79 12.45 -4.30
CA LYS A 360 -20.42 11.19 -4.78
C LYS A 360 -21.59 10.80 -3.87
N ALA A 361 -21.42 10.84 -2.56
CA ALA A 361 -22.48 10.54 -1.60
C ALA A 361 -23.68 11.51 -1.71
N HIS A 362 -23.44 12.81 -1.87
CA HIS A 362 -24.51 13.80 -2.04
C HIS A 362 -25.29 13.57 -3.35
N ARG A 363 -24.60 13.25 -4.45
CA ARG A 363 -25.25 12.93 -5.73
C ARG A 363 -26.12 11.67 -5.62
N PHE A 364 -25.63 10.63 -4.96
CA PHE A 364 -26.40 9.40 -4.70
C PHE A 364 -27.68 9.67 -3.89
N ARG A 365 -27.60 10.48 -2.83
CA ARG A 365 -28.76 10.87 -2.02
C ARG A 365 -29.81 11.63 -2.82
N ARG A 366 -29.39 12.49 -3.74
CA ARG A 366 -30.31 13.23 -4.61
C ARG A 366 -31.10 12.29 -5.52
N SER A 367 -30.44 11.35 -6.18
CA SER A 367 -31.10 10.42 -7.11
C SER A 367 -32.04 9.44 -6.38
N SER A 368 -31.60 8.87 -5.25
CA SER A 368 -32.39 7.90 -4.49
C SER A 368 -33.65 8.47 -3.81
N ARG A 369 -33.74 9.80 -3.65
CA ARG A 369 -34.97 10.49 -3.22
C ARG A 369 -36.00 10.58 -4.34
N SER A 370 -35.56 10.81 -5.58
CA SER A 370 -36.44 10.88 -6.74
C SER A 370 -37.16 9.56 -7.00
N GLU A 371 -36.50 8.42 -6.76
CA GLU A 371 -37.08 7.09 -6.97
C GLU A 371 -38.12 6.69 -5.91
N ARG A 372 -38.05 7.27 -4.69
CA ARG A 372 -39.03 7.01 -3.62
C ARG A 372 -40.28 7.86 -3.73
N GLY A 373 -40.23 8.98 -4.45
CA GLY A 373 -41.38 9.85 -4.70
C GLY A 373 -42.26 9.42 -5.89
N SER A 374 -41.84 8.40 -6.64
CA SER A 374 -42.53 7.89 -7.83
C SER A 374 -43.16 6.50 -7.62
N LYS A 375 -43.42 6.10 -6.36
CA LYS A 375 -44.11 4.85 -6.02
C LYS A 375 -45.37 5.10 -5.23
#